data_AF-A0A7C4A8X7-F1
#
_entry.id   AF-A0A7C4A8X7-F1
#
_cell.length_a   1.000
_cell.length_b   1.000
_cell.length_c   1.000
_cell.angle_alpha   90.00
_cell.angle_beta   90.00
_cell.angle_gamma   90.00
#
_symmetry.space_group_name_H-M   'P 1'
#
loop_
_entity.id
_entity.type
_entity.pdbx_description
1 polymer ?
#
loop_
_entity_poly.entity_id
_entity_poly.type
_entity_poly.pdbx_seq_one_letter_code
_entity_poly.pdbx_strand_id
1 'polypeptide(L)'
;MTNTYSRRDFLRRAGIVGASAVGFALAGDDLLGVLESAQAAPPILSVASKASPERLVEKAINGLGGIRKFVKKGAKVVIKPNLAWIRAPETAANTNPQVLASIIKLCKAAGAGSIVIFEHS
;
A
#
# COMPACT_ATOMS: atom_id res chain seq x y z
N MET A 1 -17.49 -10.10 -0.91
CA MET A 1 -17.04 -11.17 -1.82
C MET A 1 -15.71 -11.72 -1.33
N THR A 2 -15.73 -12.78 -0.52
CA THR A 2 -14.52 -13.46 -0.02
C THR A 2 -14.09 -14.51 -1.03
N ASN A 3 -13.31 -14.09 -2.01
CA ASN A 3 -12.70 -15.03 -2.96
C ASN A 3 -11.57 -15.78 -2.25
N THR A 4 -11.89 -16.94 -1.68
CA THR A 4 -10.98 -17.71 -0.83
C THR A 4 -10.32 -18.78 -1.67
N TYR A 5 -9.22 -18.46 -2.33
CA TYR A 5 -8.44 -19.43 -3.10
C TYR A 5 -7.78 -20.45 -2.16
N SER A 6 -7.93 -21.75 -2.43
CA SER A 6 -7.21 -22.77 -1.67
C SER A 6 -5.75 -22.86 -2.13
N ARG A 7 -4.86 -23.34 -1.25
CA ARG A 7 -3.44 -23.58 -1.59
C ARG A 7 -3.27 -24.46 -2.84
N ARG A 8 -4.18 -25.42 -3.03
CA ARG A 8 -4.20 -26.32 -4.20
C ARG A 8 -4.55 -25.56 -5.48
N ASP A 9 -5.52 -24.65 -5.41
CA ASP A 9 -5.92 -23.85 -6.56
C ASP A 9 -4.81 -22.87 -6.95
N PHE A 10 -4.11 -22.31 -5.97
CA PHE A 10 -2.93 -21.48 -6.19
C PHE A 10 -1.80 -22.26 -6.90
N LEU A 11 -1.44 -23.45 -6.41
CA LEU A 11 -0.36 -24.25 -7.00
C LEU A 11 -0.70 -24.75 -8.42
N ARG A 12 -1.97 -25.12 -8.67
CA ARG A 12 -2.42 -25.48 -10.03
C ARG A 12 -2.27 -24.31 -11.00
N ARG A 13 -2.72 -23.11 -10.60
CA ARG A 13 -2.63 -21.90 -11.43
C ARG A 13 -1.19 -21.46 -11.64
N ALA A 14 -0.35 -21.52 -10.61
CA ALA A 14 1.09 -21.22 -10.72
C ALA A 14 1.84 -22.20 -11.65
N GLY A 15 1.46 -23.49 -11.64
CA GLY A 15 2.02 -24.50 -12.55
C GLY A 15 1.67 -24.27 -14.02
N ILE A 16 0.46 -23.77 -14.31
CA ILE A 16 0.02 -23.45 -15.68
C ILE A 16 0.81 -22.25 -16.25
N VAL A 17 1.06 -21.22 -15.44
CA VAL A 17 1.84 -20.03 -15.85
C VAL A 17 3.32 -20.36 -16.12
N GLY A 18 3.85 -21.43 -15.49
CA GLY A 18 5.23 -21.88 -15.70
C GLY A 18 5.46 -22.72 -16.98
N ALA A 19 4.41 -23.13 -17.69
CA ALA A 19 4.52 -24.01 -18.86
C ALA A 19 4.68 -23.19 -20.16
N SER A 20 5.84 -23.35 -20.79
CA SER A 20 6.13 -23.02 -22.20
C SER A 20 4.97 -23.34 -23.15
N ALA A 21 4.88 -22.65 -24.30
CA ALA A 21 3.91 -22.73 -25.44
C ALA A 21 2.85 -23.86 -25.47
N VAL A 22 3.19 -25.09 -25.09
CA VAL A 22 2.27 -26.22 -24.83
C VAL A 22 1.20 -25.91 -23.77
N GLY A 23 1.54 -25.16 -22.71
CA GLY A 23 0.58 -24.76 -21.66
C GLY A 23 -0.54 -23.85 -22.17
N PHE A 24 -0.23 -22.98 -23.14
CA PHE A 24 -1.21 -22.11 -23.80
C PHE A 24 -2.20 -22.91 -24.66
N ALA A 25 -1.74 -23.98 -25.32
CA ALA A 25 -2.57 -24.80 -26.20
C ALA A 25 -3.54 -25.72 -25.43
N LEU A 26 -3.19 -26.17 -24.23
CA LEU A 26 -4.00 -27.09 -23.43
C LEU A 26 -4.91 -26.39 -22.40
N ALA A 27 -4.55 -25.18 -21.97
CA ALA A 27 -5.22 -24.47 -20.88
C ALA A 27 -5.39 -22.98 -21.20
N GLY A 28 -5.56 -22.62 -22.48
CA GLY A 28 -5.61 -21.24 -22.96
C GLY A 28 -6.63 -20.36 -22.24
N ASP A 29 -7.86 -20.86 -22.04
CA ASP A 29 -8.91 -20.14 -21.30
C ASP A 29 -8.59 -19.99 -19.80
N ASP A 30 -7.99 -21.01 -19.18
CA ASP A 30 -7.55 -20.94 -17.78
C ASP A 30 -6.38 -19.96 -17.61
N LEU A 31 -5.47 -19.91 -18.59
CA LEU A 31 -4.37 -18.94 -18.62
C LEU A 31 -4.88 -17.51 -18.86
N LEU A 32 -5.84 -17.33 -19.77
CA LEU A 32 -6.50 -16.04 -20.00
C LEU A 32 -7.20 -15.58 -18.72
N GLY A 33 -7.94 -16.48 -18.05
CA GLY A 33 -8.58 -16.21 -16.77
C GLY A 33 -7.58 -15.92 -15.64
N VAL A 34 -6.37 -16.49 -15.67
CA VAL A 34 -5.28 -16.17 -14.74
C VAL A 34 -4.66 -14.80 -15.04
N LEU A 35 -4.45 -14.45 -16.31
CA LEU A 35 -3.97 -13.12 -16.74
C LEU A 35 -4.99 -12.02 -16.42
N GLU A 36 -6.28 -12.29 -16.63
CA GLU A 36 -7.38 -11.40 -16.22
C GLU A 36 -7.51 -11.31 -14.70
N SER A 37 -7.30 -12.40 -13.97
CA SER A 37 -7.24 -12.37 -12.49
C SER A 37 -5.98 -11.66 -11.97
N ALA A 38 -4.89 -11.65 -12.75
CA ALA A 38 -3.68 -10.88 -12.47
C ALA A 38 -3.88 -9.38 -12.69
N GLN A 39 -4.92 -8.98 -13.44
CA GLN A 39 -5.53 -7.66 -13.38
C GLN A 39 -6.32 -7.51 -12.05
N ALA A 40 -5.62 -7.73 -10.93
CA ALA A 40 -6.22 -7.77 -9.62
C ALA A 40 -6.80 -6.39 -9.24
N ALA A 41 -7.91 -6.43 -8.50
CA ALA A 41 -8.51 -5.25 -7.90
C ALA A 41 -7.45 -4.43 -7.14
N PRO A 42 -7.60 -3.09 -7.05
CA PRO A 42 -6.62 -2.24 -6.40
C PRO A 42 -6.28 -2.78 -5.00
N PRO A 43 -4.99 -2.85 -4.62
CA PRO A 43 -4.60 -3.39 -3.32
C PRO A 43 -5.28 -2.61 -2.21
N ILE A 44 -5.99 -3.34 -1.33
CA ILE A 44 -6.67 -2.79 -0.16
C ILE A 44 -5.76 -2.70 1.07
N LEU A 45 -4.62 -3.40 1.03
CA LEU A 45 -3.62 -3.46 2.09
C LEU A 45 -2.22 -3.45 1.47
N SER A 46 -1.31 -2.67 2.06
CA SER A 46 0.11 -2.72 1.77
C SER A 46 0.91 -2.83 3.07
N VAL A 47 1.92 -3.71 3.05
CA VAL A 47 2.81 -3.94 4.19
C VAL A 47 4.25 -3.70 3.74
N ALA A 48 4.96 -2.83 4.44
CA ALA A 48 6.38 -2.57 4.23
C ALA A 48 7.16 -2.94 5.51
N SER A 49 8.35 -3.52 5.36
CA SER A 49 9.20 -3.91 6.49
C SER A 49 10.70 -3.72 6.18
N LYS A 50 11.52 -3.81 7.23
CA LYS A 50 13.00 -3.83 7.16
C LYS A 50 13.61 -2.63 6.42
N ALA A 51 13.19 -1.41 6.76
CA ALA A 51 13.76 -0.19 6.22
C ALA A 51 13.65 0.97 7.23
N SER A 52 14.32 2.10 6.94
CA SER A 52 14.12 3.36 7.68
C SER A 52 12.66 3.81 7.64
N PRO A 53 12.15 4.54 8.66
CA PRO A 53 10.76 5.00 8.70
C PRO A 53 10.29 5.73 7.43
N GLU A 54 11.12 6.60 6.83
CA GLU A 54 10.78 7.30 5.59
C GLU A 54 10.54 6.33 4.43
N ARG A 55 11.47 5.39 4.21
CA ARG A 55 11.32 4.34 3.19
C ARG A 55 10.15 3.40 3.45
N LEU A 56 9.81 3.13 4.71
CA LEU A 56 8.63 2.32 5.05
C LEU A 56 7.35 3.03 4.63
N VAL A 57 7.23 4.32 4.95
CA VAL A 57 6.08 5.14 4.55
C VAL A 57 5.96 5.21 3.02
N GLU A 58 7.05 5.50 2.30
CA GLU A 58 7.06 5.51 0.84
C GLU A 58 6.58 4.18 0.25
N LYS A 59 7.15 3.06 0.70
CA LYS A 59 6.79 1.72 0.21
C LYS A 59 5.33 1.38 0.49
N ALA A 60 4.85 1.63 1.71
CA ALA A 60 3.48 1.33 2.10
C ALA A 60 2.47 2.18 1.30
N ILE A 61 2.71 3.48 1.15
CA ILE A 61 1.82 4.37 0.39
C ILE A 61 1.86 4.02 -1.10
N ASN A 62 3.03 3.74 -1.67
CA ASN A 62 3.14 3.32 -3.07
C ASN A 62 2.43 2.00 -3.33
N GLY A 63 2.52 1.03 -2.41
CA GLY A 63 1.79 -0.21 -2.51
C GLY A 63 0.27 -0.06 -2.42
N LEU A 64 -0.25 1.09 -1.97
CA LEU A 64 -1.68 1.43 -2.00
C LEU A 64 -2.10 2.22 -3.25
N GLY A 65 -1.19 2.46 -4.20
CA GLY A 65 -1.41 3.27 -5.40
C GLY A 65 -0.86 4.70 -5.31
N GLY A 66 -0.02 4.99 -4.31
CA GLY A 66 0.70 6.25 -4.18
C GLY A 66 -0.10 7.38 -3.54
N ILE A 67 0.59 8.42 -3.09
CA ILE A 67 -0.02 9.51 -2.30
C ILE A 67 -1.09 10.29 -3.10
N ARG A 68 -0.93 10.42 -4.43
CA ARG A 68 -1.87 11.14 -5.32
C ARG A 68 -3.24 10.47 -5.42
N LYS A 69 -3.35 9.22 -5.00
CA LYS A 69 -4.65 8.54 -4.82
C LYS A 69 -5.49 9.24 -3.74
N PHE A 70 -4.85 9.68 -2.66
CA PHE A 70 -5.48 10.27 -1.48
C PHE A 70 -5.44 11.81 -1.47
N VAL A 71 -4.36 12.40 -1.94
CA VAL A 71 -4.13 13.86 -1.90
C VAL A 71 -4.14 14.42 -3.31
N LYS A 72 -5.13 15.29 -3.60
CA LYS A 72 -5.22 16.03 -4.87
C LYS A 72 -4.48 17.37 -4.76
N LYS A 73 -4.08 17.91 -5.92
CA LYS A 73 -3.45 19.24 -5.98
C LYS A 73 -4.42 20.29 -5.41
N GLY A 74 -3.93 21.18 -4.56
CA GLY A 74 -4.72 22.20 -3.87
C GLY A 74 -5.52 21.70 -2.66
N ALA A 75 -5.49 20.40 -2.35
CA ALA A 75 -6.27 19.85 -1.24
C ALA A 75 -5.83 20.42 0.12
N LYS A 76 -6.80 20.69 0.99
CA LYS A 76 -6.56 20.93 2.41
C LYS A 76 -6.48 19.57 3.11
N VAL A 77 -5.33 19.24 3.69
CA VAL A 77 -5.07 17.94 4.31
C VAL A 77 -4.98 18.12 5.82
N VAL A 78 -5.71 17.31 6.57
CA VAL A 78 -5.53 17.16 8.02
C VAL A 78 -4.78 15.86 8.27
N ILE A 79 -3.70 15.93 9.04
CA ILE A 79 -2.96 14.76 9.51
C ILE A 79 -3.25 14.64 11.01
N LYS A 80 -3.81 13.50 11.41
CA LYS A 80 -4.09 13.17 12.82
C LYS A 80 -3.09 12.13 13.34
N PRO A 81 -1.87 12.53 13.75
CA PRO A 81 -0.96 11.62 14.44
C PRO A 81 -1.53 11.24 15.82
N ASN A 82 -0.85 10.34 16.53
CA ASN A 82 -0.98 10.18 17.97
C ASN A 82 0.09 11.05 18.66
N LEU A 83 -0.32 12.09 19.40
CA LEU A 83 0.59 13.03 20.10
C LEU A 83 0.25 13.23 21.59
N ALA A 84 -0.46 12.29 22.21
CA ALA A 84 -1.08 12.50 23.52
C ALA A 84 -0.09 12.56 24.71
N TRP A 85 1.14 12.07 24.57
CA TRP A 85 2.02 11.83 25.73
C TRP A 85 3.33 12.63 25.68
N ILE A 86 3.77 13.16 26.82
CA ILE A 86 5.11 13.77 26.97
C ILE A 86 6.14 12.65 27.15
N ARG A 87 6.53 12.01 26.03
CA ARG A 87 7.46 10.88 26.02
C ARG A 87 8.46 11.03 24.88
N ALA A 88 9.65 10.49 25.10
CA ALA A 88 10.69 10.45 24.07
C ALA A 88 10.28 9.49 22.93
N PRO A 89 10.70 9.75 21.66
CA PRO A 89 10.31 8.93 20.52
C PRO A 89 10.65 7.44 20.65
N GLU A 90 11.70 7.10 21.39
CA GLU A 90 12.20 5.73 21.59
C GLU A 90 11.21 4.88 22.38
N THR A 91 10.32 5.48 23.18
CA THR A 91 9.31 4.75 23.94
C THR A 91 8.10 4.36 23.09
N ALA A 92 8.02 4.83 21.83
CA ALA A 92 6.93 4.55 20.90
C ALA A 92 5.50 4.82 21.43
N ALA A 93 5.37 5.71 22.42
CA ALA A 93 4.07 6.07 23.00
C ALA A 93 3.21 6.93 22.05
N ASN A 94 3.88 7.66 21.15
CA ASN A 94 3.29 8.54 20.14
C ASN A 94 3.69 8.07 18.73
N THR A 95 3.06 8.63 17.70
CA THR A 95 3.52 8.44 16.32
C THR A 95 4.96 8.93 16.18
N ASN A 96 5.81 8.09 15.58
CA ASN A 96 7.20 8.44 15.35
C ASN A 96 7.31 9.74 14.50
N PRO A 97 8.10 10.75 14.94
CA PRO A 97 8.22 12.02 14.22
C PRO A 97 8.67 11.87 12.75
N GLN A 98 9.53 10.89 12.45
CA GLN A 98 9.99 10.64 11.08
C GLN A 98 8.88 10.12 10.18
N VAL A 99 7.93 9.33 10.72
CA VAL A 99 6.74 8.89 9.98
C VAL A 99 5.89 10.09 9.61
N LEU A 100 5.61 10.97 10.57
CA LEU A 100 4.83 12.19 10.35
C LEU A 100 5.51 13.11 9.32
N ALA A 101 6.82 13.35 9.45
CA ALA A 101 7.58 14.15 8.50
C ALA A 101 7.51 13.58 7.07
N SER A 102 7.60 12.26 6.93
CA SER A 102 7.54 11.57 5.64
C SER A 102 6.16 11.72 4.97
N ILE A 103 5.08 11.58 5.73
CA ILE A 103 3.72 11.83 5.22
C ILE A 103 3.57 13.30 4.78
N ILE A 104 4.06 14.27 5.57
CA ILE A 104 4.00 15.69 5.20
C ILE A 104 4.75 15.95 3.88
N LYS A 105 5.95 15.38 3.71
CA LYS A 105 6.72 15.47 2.46
C LYS A 105 5.92 14.93 1.27
N LEU A 106 5.29 13.75 1.42
CA LEU A 106 4.47 13.16 0.37
C LEU A 106 3.24 14.02 0.04
N CYS A 107 2.54 14.56 1.03
CA CYS A 107 1.42 15.47 0.82
C CYS A 107 1.85 16.75 0.08
N LYS A 108 2.99 17.34 0.45
CA LYS A 108 3.56 18.50 -0.25
C LYS A 108 3.92 18.16 -1.70
N ALA A 109 4.58 17.03 -1.95
CA ALA A 109 4.92 16.56 -3.29
C ALA A 109 3.68 16.26 -4.16
N ALA A 110 2.57 15.84 -3.54
CA ALA A 110 1.27 15.70 -4.21
C ALA A 110 0.65 17.05 -4.61
N GLY A 111 1.10 18.14 -4.01
CA GLY A 111 0.62 19.50 -4.24
C GLY A 111 -0.49 19.93 -3.29
N ALA A 112 -0.53 19.42 -2.06
CA ALA A 112 -1.47 19.88 -1.04
C ALA A 112 -1.40 21.41 -0.88
N GLY A 113 -2.57 22.07 -0.85
CA GLY A 113 -2.65 23.53 -0.68
C GLY A 113 -2.41 23.97 0.76
N SER A 114 -2.83 23.17 1.73
CA SER A 114 -2.51 23.36 3.14
C SER A 114 -2.43 22.01 3.85
N ILE A 115 -1.59 21.93 4.89
CA ILE A 115 -1.47 20.75 5.74
C ILE A 115 -1.62 21.21 7.19
N VAL A 116 -2.62 20.68 7.89
CA VAL A 116 -2.87 20.94 9.31
C VAL A 116 -2.55 19.66 10.07
N ILE A 117 -1.73 19.76 11.10
CA ILE A 117 -1.49 18.66 12.03
C ILE A 117 -2.43 18.91 13.21
N PHE A 118 -3.31 17.96 13.48
CA PHE A 118 -4.32 18.09 14.52
C PHE A 118 -4.29 16.89 15.44
N GLU A 119 -4.29 17.15 16.74
CA GLU A 119 -4.55 16.15 17.76
C GLU A 119 -5.57 16.73 18.74
N HIS A 120 -6.48 15.88 19.22
CA HIS A 120 -7.37 16.25 20.31
C HIS A 120 -6.77 15.70 21.61
N SER A 121 -6.59 16.57 22.60
CA SER A 121 -6.16 16.20 23.95
C SER A 121 -7.38 16.05 24.87
#